data_AF-A0AAN6EZL1-F1
#
_entry.id   AF-A0AAN6EZL1-F1
#
_cell.length_a   1.000
_cell.length_b   1.000
_cell.length_c   1.000
_cell.angle_alpha   90.00
_cell.angle_beta   90.00
_cell.angle_gamma   90.00
#
_symmetry.space_group_name_H-M   'P 1'
#
loop_
_entity.id
_entity.type
_entity.pdbx_description
1 polymer ?
#
loop_
_entity_poly.entity_id
_entity_poly.type
_entity_poly.pdbx_seq_one_letter_code
_entity_poly.pdbx_strand_id
1 'polypeptide(L)'
;MYESMGWDVYRMNFLGDWGKNIGLLAAGWSRFGSEELFTADPLRHLLDIYTKIKELFTTVQQAAKVEGAEKQPTPISEERDAFFKKMEDGDPDAVALWRRFREVCVAKYAEVYARLHVDFDEYSGESAVRHETTVEVEKALKECGVEEDGDEAWIINFKGHGHKGLGTPIARHHDGTTSYLLRDIAAVLERSRKHSFDKMIYVVSAKQDSHFQQVFKALDLMGQADLAARLQHVNFGKSQGLCPKPGASGLLLDDILNQCQTAVLEFMQSHADDFAGVPPEDRPKVADGLGLTALQTGELLSKRSGSFVFDLSNMVQQDGYTGLSLQYWLDRARSEVKGPDLDRSRLMSADYTIFEEDAYIPVIDVLRVLVQWPGIVKTSFRTLESSVVLTYLFRLVDLLPAAWEVFDPSQQGKEDEDGENDEQVDGLGVTVDRTEWGSNKGESSSDAKPMQTWTNNLRAPRSQGDAKENDPKLDGFMTKEYRNDAHDSRDEAESTALDGQLQQEAENHTLADSDHHAGAIGEAEQGPMDENHGNVDDDDDDDDDDNNLEGTGKDKGKAKAPEDADENSSSSSSSSSTTNADILKLAFFQCVGQVLENGMRIVGLVPVPA
;
A
#
# COMPACT_ATOMS: atom_id res chain seq x y z
N MET A 1 0.25 -7.74 10.70
CA MET A 1 -1.03 -7.75 11.44
C MET A 1 -1.53 -9.14 11.87
N TYR A 2 -1.88 -10.08 10.98
CA TYR A 2 -2.46 -11.38 11.41
C TYR A 2 -1.46 -12.32 12.09
N GLU A 3 -0.25 -12.48 11.54
CA GLU A 3 0.83 -13.30 12.16
C GLU A 3 1.24 -12.77 13.54
N SER A 4 1.34 -11.44 13.65
CA SER A 4 1.57 -10.73 14.92
C SER A 4 0.44 -10.89 15.95
N MET A 5 -0.69 -11.49 15.56
CA MET A 5 -1.80 -11.91 16.44
C MET A 5 -1.87 -13.44 16.61
N GLY A 6 -0.85 -14.18 16.16
CA GLY A 6 -0.73 -15.63 16.32
C GLY A 6 -1.50 -16.47 15.31
N TRP A 7 -1.90 -15.90 14.16
CA TRP A 7 -2.51 -16.65 13.06
C TRP A 7 -1.43 -17.24 12.13
N ASP A 8 -1.68 -18.44 11.63
CA ASP A 8 -1.05 -18.93 10.40
C ASP A 8 -1.67 -18.20 9.21
N VAL A 9 -0.87 -17.78 8.22
CA VAL A 9 -1.28 -16.85 7.16
C VAL A 9 -0.71 -17.28 5.81
N TYR A 10 -1.57 -17.85 4.97
CA TYR A 10 -1.26 -18.20 3.59
C TYR A 10 -1.60 -17.02 2.66
N ARG A 11 -0.58 -16.45 2.02
CA ARG A 11 -0.66 -15.30 1.12
C ARG A 11 -0.80 -15.78 -0.33
N MET A 12 -2.02 -15.72 -0.86
CA MET A 12 -2.30 -16.03 -2.27
C MET A 12 -2.40 -14.75 -3.10
N ASN A 13 -1.62 -14.67 -4.18
CA ASN A 13 -1.93 -13.77 -5.29
C ASN A 13 -2.86 -14.53 -6.25
N PHE A 14 -4.00 -13.94 -6.60
CA PHE A 14 -4.98 -14.54 -7.51
C PHE A 14 -5.07 -13.69 -8.77
N LEU A 15 -4.27 -14.07 -9.76
CA LEU A 15 -4.10 -13.32 -11.00
C LEU A 15 -5.32 -13.44 -11.90
N GLY A 16 -5.75 -12.32 -12.48
CA GLY A 16 -6.73 -12.26 -13.57
C GLY A 16 -6.13 -12.75 -14.90
N ASP A 17 -5.57 -13.96 -14.89
CA ASP A 17 -4.74 -14.53 -15.95
C ASP A 17 -5.54 -15.32 -17.00
N TRP A 18 -6.88 -15.28 -16.96
CA TRP A 18 -7.72 -16.10 -17.83
C TRP A 18 -9.02 -15.37 -18.24
N GLY A 19 -9.19 -15.13 -19.55
CA GLY A 19 -10.38 -14.45 -20.08
C GLY A 19 -10.14 -13.73 -21.40
N LYS A 20 -11.16 -12.99 -21.86
CA LYS A 20 -11.15 -12.25 -23.13
C LYS A 20 -10.03 -11.19 -23.23
N ASN A 21 -9.51 -10.67 -22.11
CA ASN A 21 -8.37 -9.75 -22.09
C ASN A 21 -7.07 -10.41 -22.59
N ILE A 22 -6.86 -11.70 -22.27
CA ILE A 22 -5.72 -12.48 -22.80
C ILE A 22 -5.88 -12.74 -24.30
N GLY A 23 -7.11 -13.02 -24.75
CA GLY A 23 -7.42 -13.11 -26.18
C GLY A 23 -7.12 -11.82 -26.94
N LEU A 24 -7.38 -10.66 -26.32
CA LEU A 24 -7.08 -9.35 -26.90
C LEU A 24 -5.57 -9.11 -26.95
N LEU A 25 -4.83 -9.47 -25.90
CA LEU A 25 -3.36 -9.44 -25.87
C LEU A 25 -2.74 -10.36 -26.95
N ALA A 26 -3.30 -11.55 -27.19
CA ALA A 26 -2.84 -12.45 -28.24
C ALA A 26 -3.12 -11.93 -29.67
N ALA A 27 -4.29 -11.30 -29.88
CA ALA A 27 -4.59 -10.58 -31.12
C ALA A 27 -3.64 -9.37 -31.33
N GLY A 28 -3.27 -8.68 -30.24
CA GLY A 28 -2.25 -7.63 -30.25
C GLY A 28 -0.85 -8.16 -30.57
N TRP A 29 -0.44 -9.27 -29.94
CA TRP A 29 0.84 -9.94 -30.18
C TRP A 29 1.01 -10.35 -31.64
N SER A 30 -0.07 -10.81 -32.28
CA SER A 30 -0.08 -11.18 -33.71
C SER A 30 0.11 -9.99 -34.67
N ARG A 31 0.08 -8.75 -34.18
CA ARG A 31 0.24 -7.50 -34.95
C ARG A 31 1.47 -6.67 -34.55
N PHE A 32 1.76 -6.63 -33.25
CA PHE A 32 2.73 -5.74 -32.62
C PHE A 32 3.78 -6.50 -31.79
N GLY A 33 3.71 -7.82 -31.76
CA GLY A 33 4.68 -8.70 -31.10
C GLY A 33 6.07 -8.57 -31.72
N SER A 34 7.09 -8.75 -30.88
CA SER A 34 8.50 -8.74 -31.26
C SER A 34 9.26 -9.56 -30.24
N GLU A 35 9.96 -10.58 -30.70
CA GLU A 35 10.76 -11.47 -29.87
C GLU A 35 11.96 -10.73 -29.25
N GLU A 36 12.51 -9.74 -29.95
CA GLU A 36 13.61 -8.89 -29.48
C GLU A 36 13.17 -8.00 -28.32
N LEU A 37 12.09 -7.24 -28.49
CA LEU A 37 11.54 -6.36 -27.45
C LEU A 37 11.03 -7.16 -26.25
N PHE A 38 10.41 -8.32 -26.47
CA PHE A 38 10.00 -9.24 -25.40
C PHE A 38 11.20 -9.83 -24.63
N THR A 39 12.36 -10.00 -25.27
CA THR A 39 13.57 -10.47 -24.58
C THR A 39 14.24 -9.36 -23.78
N ALA A 40 14.11 -8.11 -24.21
CA ALA A 40 14.69 -6.93 -23.53
C ALA A 40 13.86 -6.47 -22.31
N ASP A 41 12.57 -6.15 -22.52
CA ASP A 41 11.61 -5.86 -21.44
C ASP A 41 10.23 -6.47 -21.78
N PRO A 42 9.98 -7.71 -21.35
CA PRO A 42 8.73 -8.39 -21.66
C PRO A 42 7.51 -7.75 -20.99
N LEU A 43 7.62 -7.20 -19.78
CA LEU A 43 6.46 -6.64 -19.09
C LEU A 43 6.05 -5.30 -19.72
N ARG A 44 7.02 -4.44 -20.06
CA ARG A 44 6.74 -3.21 -20.81
C ARG A 44 6.25 -3.53 -22.22
N HIS A 45 6.86 -4.47 -22.93
CA HIS A 45 6.42 -4.80 -24.29
C HIS A 45 5.01 -5.41 -24.33
N LEU A 46 4.63 -6.26 -23.37
CA LEU A 46 3.25 -6.74 -23.27
C LEU A 46 2.25 -5.62 -22.93
N LEU A 47 2.62 -4.67 -22.07
CA LEU A 47 1.80 -3.48 -21.77
C LEU A 47 1.63 -2.59 -23.01
N ASP A 48 2.72 -2.29 -23.70
CA ASP A 48 2.77 -1.55 -24.97
C ASP A 48 1.85 -2.17 -26.04
N ILE A 49 1.92 -3.50 -26.21
CA ILE A 49 1.04 -4.25 -27.12
C ILE A 49 -0.41 -4.12 -26.67
N TYR A 50 -0.69 -4.29 -25.38
CA TYR A 50 -2.04 -4.25 -24.82
C TYR A 50 -2.69 -2.87 -25.01
N THR A 51 -1.97 -1.78 -24.75
CA THR A 51 -2.42 -0.42 -25.01
C THR A 51 -2.74 -0.22 -26.49
N LYS A 52 -1.81 -0.55 -27.40
CA LYS A 52 -1.97 -0.37 -28.86
C LYS A 52 -3.17 -1.17 -29.41
N ILE A 53 -3.41 -2.40 -28.94
CA ILE A 53 -4.58 -3.18 -29.37
C ILE A 53 -5.89 -2.73 -28.71
N LYS A 54 -5.86 -2.25 -27.45
CA LYS A 54 -7.02 -1.69 -26.74
C LYS A 54 -7.51 -0.39 -27.40
N GLU A 55 -6.59 0.49 -27.78
CA GLU A 55 -6.88 1.73 -28.54
C GLU A 55 -7.52 1.42 -29.89
N LEU A 56 -6.90 0.52 -30.67
CA LEU A 56 -7.41 0.10 -31.98
C LEU A 56 -8.79 -0.57 -31.85
N PHE A 57 -8.97 -1.45 -30.86
CA PHE A 57 -10.24 -2.10 -30.57
C PHE A 57 -11.35 -1.09 -30.23
N THR A 58 -11.04 -0.13 -29.35
CA THR A 58 -11.96 0.94 -28.95
C THR A 58 -12.35 1.82 -30.15
N THR A 59 -11.37 2.19 -30.99
CA THR A 59 -11.60 2.97 -32.22
C THR A 59 -12.52 2.23 -33.19
N VAL A 60 -12.31 0.92 -33.40
CA VAL A 60 -13.16 0.11 -34.29
C VAL A 60 -14.57 -0.09 -33.71
N GLN A 61 -14.71 -0.26 -32.38
CA GLN A 61 -16.04 -0.28 -31.73
C GLN A 61 -16.78 1.05 -31.86
N GLN A 62 -16.09 2.19 -31.69
CA GLN A 62 -16.69 3.52 -31.87
C GLN A 62 -17.15 3.74 -33.32
N ALA A 63 -16.35 3.34 -34.31
CA ALA A 63 -16.76 3.36 -35.71
C ALA A 63 -18.00 2.50 -35.98
N ALA A 64 -17.99 1.24 -35.53
CA ALA A 64 -19.15 0.35 -35.66
C ALA A 64 -20.42 0.92 -34.99
N LYS A 65 -20.28 1.61 -33.86
CA LYS A 65 -21.39 2.30 -33.17
C LYS A 65 -21.94 3.48 -33.98
N VAL A 66 -21.08 4.29 -34.60
CA VAL A 66 -21.51 5.38 -35.51
C VAL A 66 -22.22 4.84 -36.75
N GLU A 67 -21.81 3.68 -37.26
CA GLU A 67 -22.43 3.01 -38.41
C GLU A 67 -23.71 2.21 -38.07
N GLY A 68 -24.12 2.15 -36.79
CA GLY A 68 -25.26 1.34 -36.34
C GLY A 68 -24.99 -0.18 -36.37
N ALA A 69 -23.73 -0.58 -36.52
CA ALA A 69 -23.23 -1.94 -36.55
C ALA A 69 -22.73 -2.42 -35.16
N GLU A 70 -23.11 -1.75 -34.07
CA GLU A 70 -22.67 -2.03 -32.69
C GLU A 70 -22.86 -3.48 -32.19
N LYS A 71 -23.76 -4.25 -32.82
CA LYS A 71 -24.00 -5.67 -32.52
C LYS A 71 -23.32 -6.65 -33.50
N GLN A 72 -22.55 -6.16 -34.47
CA GLN A 72 -21.74 -6.98 -35.38
C GLN A 72 -20.39 -7.29 -34.71
N PRO A 73 -19.89 -8.53 -34.74
CA PRO A 73 -18.51 -8.81 -34.39
C PRO A 73 -17.53 -8.02 -35.26
N THR A 74 -16.58 -7.33 -34.63
CA THR A 74 -15.43 -6.74 -35.31
C THR A 74 -14.35 -7.83 -35.47
N PRO A 75 -13.47 -7.78 -36.50
CA PRO A 75 -12.44 -8.81 -36.68
C PRO A 75 -11.55 -9.01 -35.44
N ILE A 76 -11.25 -7.94 -34.71
CA ILE A 76 -10.48 -8.00 -33.46
C ILE A 76 -11.30 -8.69 -32.34
N SER A 77 -12.63 -8.50 -32.28
CA SER A 77 -13.48 -9.25 -31.33
C SER A 77 -13.59 -10.74 -31.68
N GLU A 78 -13.64 -11.08 -32.98
CA GLU A 78 -13.65 -12.48 -33.44
C GLU A 78 -12.34 -13.19 -33.10
N GLU A 79 -11.20 -12.55 -33.37
CA GLU A 79 -9.88 -13.09 -33.01
C GLU A 79 -9.70 -13.22 -31.49
N ARG A 80 -10.13 -12.21 -30.72
CA ARG A 80 -10.11 -12.22 -29.25
C ARG A 80 -10.89 -13.41 -28.69
N ASP A 81 -12.12 -13.60 -29.16
CA ASP A 81 -13.01 -14.63 -28.63
C ASP A 81 -12.66 -16.03 -29.16
N ALA A 82 -12.14 -16.14 -30.38
CA ALA A 82 -11.58 -17.38 -30.92
C ALA A 82 -10.30 -17.81 -30.16
N PHE A 83 -9.41 -16.87 -29.80
CA PHE A 83 -8.24 -17.20 -28.98
C PHE A 83 -8.62 -17.58 -27.55
N PHE A 84 -9.54 -16.84 -26.92
CA PHE A 84 -10.02 -17.20 -25.58
C PHE A 84 -10.69 -18.59 -25.58
N LYS A 85 -11.54 -18.88 -26.58
CA LYS A 85 -12.13 -20.21 -26.74
C LYS A 85 -11.08 -21.31 -26.94
N LYS A 86 -10.03 -21.08 -27.75
CA LYS A 86 -8.90 -22.01 -27.89
C LYS A 86 -8.25 -22.35 -26.54
N MET A 87 -8.12 -21.39 -25.63
CA MET A 87 -7.59 -21.67 -24.29
C MET A 87 -8.54 -22.53 -23.45
N GLU A 88 -9.85 -22.24 -23.45
CA GLU A 88 -10.88 -23.06 -22.78
C GLU A 88 -10.93 -24.49 -23.35
N ASP A 89 -10.82 -24.64 -24.68
CA ASP A 89 -10.79 -25.92 -25.40
C ASP A 89 -9.44 -26.66 -25.26
N GLY A 90 -8.43 -26.06 -24.61
CA GLY A 90 -7.12 -26.69 -24.33
C GLY A 90 -6.14 -26.76 -25.50
N ASP A 91 -6.25 -25.87 -26.50
CA ASP A 91 -5.38 -25.78 -27.69
C ASP A 91 -3.89 -25.61 -27.29
N PRO A 92 -2.99 -26.50 -27.72
CA PRO A 92 -1.59 -26.48 -27.26
C PRO A 92 -0.84 -25.18 -27.54
N ASP A 93 -1.09 -24.54 -28.69
CA ASP A 93 -0.38 -23.32 -29.11
C ASP A 93 -0.90 -22.10 -28.34
N ALA A 94 -2.22 -21.98 -28.17
CA ALA A 94 -2.83 -20.91 -27.37
C ALA A 94 -2.41 -21.02 -25.88
N VAL A 95 -2.44 -22.22 -25.31
CA VAL A 95 -2.02 -22.49 -23.93
C VAL A 95 -0.51 -22.26 -23.75
N ALA A 96 0.33 -22.57 -24.75
CA ALA A 96 1.76 -22.27 -24.70
C ALA A 96 2.04 -20.76 -24.72
N LEU A 97 1.38 -20.00 -25.60
CA LEU A 97 1.55 -18.54 -25.69
C LEU A 97 1.05 -17.84 -24.41
N TRP A 98 -0.11 -18.23 -23.90
CA TRP A 98 -0.63 -17.75 -22.61
C TRP A 98 0.36 -18.01 -21.47
N ARG A 99 0.85 -19.26 -21.34
CA ARG A 99 1.77 -19.64 -20.27
C ARG A 99 3.05 -18.82 -20.33
N ARG A 100 3.60 -18.61 -21.52
CA ARG A 100 4.78 -17.76 -21.75
C ARG A 100 4.58 -16.34 -21.22
N PHE A 101 3.43 -15.71 -21.50
CA PHE A 101 3.13 -14.38 -20.96
C PHE A 101 2.97 -14.43 -19.44
N ARG A 102 2.24 -15.42 -18.91
CA ARG A 102 1.99 -15.59 -17.47
C ARG A 102 3.29 -15.75 -16.67
N GLU A 103 4.16 -16.69 -17.06
CA GLU A 103 5.40 -17.00 -16.34
C GLU A 103 6.31 -15.79 -16.21
N VAL A 104 6.42 -14.99 -17.28
CA VAL A 104 7.28 -13.81 -17.31
C VAL A 104 6.67 -12.62 -16.55
N CYS A 105 5.35 -12.42 -16.64
CA CYS A 105 4.65 -11.45 -15.79
C CYS A 105 4.78 -11.82 -14.29
N VAL A 106 4.61 -13.09 -13.93
CA VAL A 106 4.78 -13.57 -12.54
C VAL A 106 6.20 -13.32 -12.03
N ALA A 107 7.22 -13.57 -12.84
CA ALA A 107 8.61 -13.27 -12.47
C ALA A 107 8.82 -11.77 -12.17
N LYS A 108 8.34 -10.88 -13.05
CA LYS A 108 8.44 -9.43 -12.83
C LYS A 108 7.56 -8.91 -11.70
N TYR A 109 6.40 -9.51 -11.45
CA TYR A 109 5.60 -9.19 -10.27
C TYR A 109 6.32 -9.61 -8.98
N ALA A 110 6.98 -10.78 -8.95
CA ALA A 110 7.75 -11.22 -7.78
C ALA A 110 8.91 -10.26 -7.46
N GLU A 111 9.64 -9.75 -8.46
CA GLU A 111 10.68 -8.71 -8.27
C GLU A 111 10.11 -7.45 -7.59
N VAL A 112 8.99 -6.91 -8.10
CA VAL A 112 8.36 -5.68 -7.59
C VAL A 112 7.71 -5.89 -6.22
N TYR A 113 7.10 -7.04 -5.96
CA TYR A 113 6.53 -7.36 -4.65
C TYR A 113 7.62 -7.56 -3.58
N ALA A 114 8.76 -8.16 -3.93
CA ALA A 114 9.90 -8.27 -3.02
C ALA A 114 10.49 -6.89 -2.64
N ARG A 115 10.56 -5.94 -3.58
CA ARG A 115 10.92 -4.53 -3.32
C ARG A 115 9.94 -3.86 -2.36
N LEU A 116 8.65 -4.21 -2.43
CA LEU A 116 7.59 -3.76 -1.51
C LEU A 116 7.54 -4.54 -0.18
N HIS A 117 8.45 -5.50 0.05
CA HIS A 117 8.45 -6.42 1.18
C HIS A 117 7.15 -7.24 1.31
N VAL A 118 6.59 -7.65 0.18
CA VAL A 118 5.42 -8.52 0.04
C VAL A 118 5.82 -9.84 -0.59
N ASP A 119 5.88 -10.90 0.21
CA ASP A 119 6.01 -12.27 -0.28
C ASP A 119 4.63 -12.91 -0.54
N PHE A 120 4.55 -13.88 -1.44
CA PHE A 120 3.35 -14.70 -1.67
C PHE A 120 3.70 -16.18 -1.63
N ASP A 121 2.94 -16.97 -0.87
CA ASP A 121 3.05 -18.43 -0.81
C ASP A 121 2.59 -19.10 -2.12
N GLU A 122 1.70 -18.43 -2.88
CA GLU A 122 1.19 -18.94 -4.15
C GLU A 122 0.75 -17.84 -5.13
N TYR A 123 1.32 -17.88 -6.34
CA TYR A 123 0.85 -17.13 -7.52
C TYR A 123 -0.20 -17.95 -8.29
N SER A 124 -1.39 -18.05 -7.70
CA SER A 124 -2.57 -18.65 -8.31
C SER A 124 -3.15 -17.73 -9.40
N GLY A 125 -4.15 -18.19 -10.13
CA GLY A 125 -4.97 -17.34 -10.99
C GLY A 125 -6.28 -17.99 -11.36
N GLU A 126 -7.12 -17.27 -12.08
CA GLU A 126 -8.39 -17.78 -12.61
C GLU A 126 -8.19 -19.05 -13.47
N SER A 127 -7.06 -19.15 -14.16
CA SER A 127 -6.60 -20.34 -14.90
C SER A 127 -6.38 -21.61 -14.06
N ALA A 128 -6.19 -21.48 -12.75
CA ALA A 128 -5.93 -22.60 -11.85
C ALA A 128 -7.23 -23.28 -11.36
N VAL A 129 -8.39 -22.63 -11.57
CA VAL A 129 -9.69 -23.15 -11.15
C VAL A 129 -10.11 -24.30 -12.06
N ARG A 130 -10.22 -25.51 -11.51
CA ARG A 130 -10.46 -26.71 -12.34
C ARG A 130 -11.88 -26.77 -12.88
N HIS A 131 -12.01 -27.16 -14.15
CA HIS A 131 -13.29 -27.29 -14.84
C HIS A 131 -14.27 -28.22 -14.10
N GLU A 132 -13.79 -29.30 -13.49
CA GLU A 132 -14.61 -30.23 -12.72
C GLU A 132 -15.26 -29.57 -11.49
N THR A 133 -14.54 -28.69 -10.79
CA THR A 133 -15.12 -27.95 -9.65
C THR A 133 -16.10 -26.89 -10.14
N THR A 134 -15.84 -26.25 -11.29
CA THR A 134 -16.81 -25.35 -11.92
C THR A 134 -18.12 -26.09 -12.22
N VAL A 135 -18.06 -27.25 -12.89
CA VAL A 135 -19.25 -28.08 -13.18
C VAL A 135 -19.95 -28.59 -11.90
N GLU A 136 -19.20 -28.85 -10.83
CA GLU A 136 -19.78 -29.16 -9.52
C GLU A 136 -20.61 -27.98 -8.95
N VAL A 137 -20.10 -26.75 -9.07
CA VAL A 137 -20.82 -25.52 -8.68
C VAL A 137 -22.07 -25.32 -9.52
N GLU A 138 -21.99 -25.50 -10.84
CA GLU A 138 -23.18 -25.42 -11.72
C GLU A 138 -24.25 -26.40 -11.24
N LYS A 139 -23.89 -27.67 -11.06
CA LYS A 139 -24.84 -28.70 -10.63
C LYS A 139 -25.50 -28.35 -9.29
N ALA A 140 -24.73 -27.88 -8.30
CA ALA A 140 -25.27 -27.52 -7.00
C ALA A 140 -26.23 -26.31 -7.08
N LEU A 141 -25.91 -25.28 -7.88
CA LEU A 141 -26.82 -24.14 -8.09
C LEU A 141 -28.15 -24.54 -8.75
N LYS A 142 -28.11 -25.52 -9.68
CA LYS A 142 -29.31 -26.10 -10.31
C LYS A 142 -30.11 -26.97 -9.34
N GLU A 143 -29.45 -27.84 -8.58
CA GLU A 143 -30.10 -28.68 -7.55
C GLU A 143 -30.73 -27.87 -6.40
N CYS A 144 -30.20 -26.68 -6.10
CA CYS A 144 -30.77 -25.73 -5.15
C CYS A 144 -31.83 -24.78 -5.76
N GLY A 145 -32.10 -24.86 -7.07
CA GLY A 145 -33.10 -24.01 -7.74
C GLY A 145 -32.75 -22.51 -7.73
N VAL A 146 -31.46 -22.17 -7.79
CA VAL A 146 -30.96 -20.79 -7.90
C VAL A 146 -30.69 -20.38 -9.36
N GLU A 147 -30.61 -21.38 -10.24
CA GLU A 147 -30.60 -21.25 -11.69
C GLU A 147 -31.89 -20.61 -12.24
N GLU A 148 -31.74 -19.75 -13.25
CA GLU A 148 -32.81 -19.47 -14.22
C GLU A 148 -32.21 -19.36 -15.64
N ASP A 149 -32.92 -19.86 -16.66
CA ASP A 149 -32.58 -19.67 -18.07
C ASP A 149 -32.95 -18.23 -18.48
N GLY A 150 -31.96 -17.43 -18.90
CA GLY A 150 -32.18 -16.11 -19.51
C GLY A 150 -32.05 -16.16 -21.04
N ASP A 151 -32.54 -15.13 -21.73
CA ASP A 151 -32.64 -15.10 -23.20
C ASP A 151 -31.30 -15.31 -23.95
N GLU A 152 -30.16 -14.96 -23.35
CA GLU A 152 -28.82 -15.08 -23.94
C GLU A 152 -27.79 -15.84 -23.06
N ALA A 153 -28.17 -16.24 -21.84
CA ALA A 153 -27.23 -16.79 -20.84
C ALA A 153 -27.95 -17.50 -19.67
N TRP A 154 -27.24 -18.38 -18.96
CA TRP A 154 -27.67 -18.88 -17.65
C TRP A 154 -27.33 -17.85 -16.56
N ILE A 155 -28.33 -17.48 -15.74
CA ILE A 155 -28.23 -16.51 -14.65
C ILE A 155 -28.46 -17.13 -13.25
N ILE A 156 -27.99 -16.43 -12.22
CA ILE A 156 -28.25 -16.76 -10.80
C ILE A 156 -29.31 -15.80 -10.24
N ASN A 157 -30.51 -16.31 -9.96
CA ASN A 157 -31.65 -15.48 -9.56
C ASN A 157 -31.68 -15.19 -8.04
N PHE A 158 -30.78 -14.31 -7.57
CA PHE A 158 -30.80 -13.83 -6.18
C PHE A 158 -32.12 -13.14 -5.78
N LYS A 159 -32.77 -12.45 -6.73
CA LYS A 159 -34.05 -11.74 -6.56
C LYS A 159 -35.20 -12.68 -6.19
N GLY A 160 -35.26 -13.88 -6.79
CA GLY A 160 -36.23 -14.94 -6.48
C GLY A 160 -36.01 -15.53 -5.08
N HIS A 161 -34.75 -15.67 -4.67
CA HIS A 161 -34.36 -16.08 -3.31
C HIS A 161 -34.38 -14.95 -2.28
N GLY A 162 -35.07 -13.83 -2.57
CA GLY A 162 -35.32 -12.72 -1.65
C GLY A 162 -34.23 -11.63 -1.62
N HIS A 163 -33.08 -11.85 -2.24
CA HIS A 163 -31.92 -10.95 -2.24
C HIS A 163 -31.95 -9.97 -3.42
N LYS A 164 -33.03 -9.17 -3.51
CA LYS A 164 -33.32 -8.27 -4.63
C LYS A 164 -32.20 -7.26 -4.98
N GLY A 165 -31.36 -6.90 -4.03
CA GLY A 165 -30.25 -5.95 -4.22
C GLY A 165 -29.02 -6.53 -4.94
N LEU A 166 -28.98 -7.84 -5.22
CA LEU A 166 -27.84 -8.52 -5.86
C LEU A 166 -28.06 -8.84 -7.35
N GLY A 167 -29.11 -8.29 -7.96
CA GLY A 167 -29.37 -8.46 -9.40
C GLY A 167 -29.71 -9.89 -9.80
N THR A 168 -29.36 -10.23 -11.05
CA THR A 168 -29.52 -11.55 -11.68
C THR A 168 -28.32 -11.84 -12.61
N PRO A 169 -27.09 -11.91 -12.07
CA PRO A 169 -25.87 -11.93 -12.87
C PRO A 169 -25.71 -13.24 -13.65
N ILE A 170 -24.96 -13.16 -14.75
CA ILE A 170 -24.61 -14.30 -15.61
C ILE A 170 -23.62 -15.22 -14.90
N ALA A 171 -23.92 -16.52 -14.86
CA ALA A 171 -22.98 -17.57 -14.47
C ALA A 171 -22.29 -18.21 -15.67
N ARG A 172 -23.00 -18.38 -16.79
CA ARG A 172 -22.42 -18.93 -18.03
C ARG A 172 -23.04 -18.34 -19.29
N HIS A 173 -22.19 -18.03 -20.26
CA HIS A 173 -22.59 -17.50 -21.56
C HIS A 173 -23.00 -18.63 -22.53
N HIS A 174 -23.88 -18.34 -23.50
CA HIS A 174 -24.32 -19.32 -24.50
C HIS A 174 -23.17 -19.84 -25.41
N ASP A 175 -22.05 -19.13 -25.53
CA ASP A 175 -20.84 -19.63 -26.23
C ASP A 175 -20.13 -20.80 -25.49
N GLY A 176 -20.57 -21.09 -24.26
CA GLY A 176 -20.05 -22.13 -23.38
C GLY A 176 -19.05 -21.62 -22.34
N THR A 177 -18.60 -20.36 -22.41
CA THR A 177 -17.57 -19.80 -21.53
C THR A 177 -18.11 -19.45 -20.14
N THR A 178 -17.24 -19.58 -19.14
CA THR A 178 -17.57 -19.45 -17.71
C THR A 178 -17.40 -18.01 -17.21
N SER A 179 -18.33 -17.50 -16.39
CA SER A 179 -18.22 -16.14 -15.86
C SER A 179 -17.25 -16.05 -14.67
N TYR A 180 -16.79 -14.83 -14.36
CA TYR A 180 -15.95 -14.57 -13.17
C TYR A 180 -16.64 -15.00 -11.88
N LEU A 181 -17.95 -14.72 -11.73
CA LEU A 181 -18.74 -15.11 -10.55
C LEU A 181 -18.73 -16.62 -10.34
N LEU A 182 -18.94 -17.40 -11.41
CA LEU A 182 -18.92 -18.86 -11.35
C LEU A 182 -17.53 -19.40 -10.97
N ARG A 183 -16.46 -18.84 -11.55
CA ARG A 183 -15.08 -19.24 -11.27
C ARG A 183 -14.63 -18.86 -9.86
N ASP A 184 -15.05 -17.73 -9.31
CA ASP A 184 -14.77 -17.37 -7.90
C ASP A 184 -15.47 -18.30 -6.91
N ILE A 185 -16.74 -18.67 -7.15
CA ILE A 185 -17.46 -19.64 -6.30
C ILE A 185 -16.73 -20.99 -6.31
N ALA A 186 -16.29 -21.46 -7.48
CA ALA A 186 -15.48 -22.67 -7.60
C ALA A 186 -14.13 -22.53 -6.86
N ALA A 187 -13.42 -21.42 -7.04
CA ALA A 187 -12.16 -21.14 -6.36
C ALA A 187 -12.30 -21.16 -4.82
N VAL A 188 -13.42 -20.68 -4.26
CA VAL A 188 -13.69 -20.80 -2.81
C VAL A 188 -13.76 -22.27 -2.38
N LEU A 189 -14.45 -23.12 -3.13
CA LEU A 189 -14.54 -24.55 -2.81
C LEU A 189 -13.16 -25.23 -2.88
N GLU A 190 -12.34 -24.89 -3.88
CA GLU A 190 -10.98 -25.45 -4.01
C GLU A 190 -10.06 -25.01 -2.88
N ARG A 191 -10.03 -23.71 -2.56
CA ARG A 191 -9.24 -23.17 -1.44
C ARG A 191 -9.70 -23.75 -0.10
N SER A 192 -11.00 -23.94 0.10
CA SER A 192 -11.56 -24.57 1.30
C SER A 192 -11.11 -26.03 1.43
N ARG A 193 -11.11 -26.79 0.33
CA ARG A 193 -10.61 -28.18 0.30
C ARG A 193 -9.09 -28.27 0.49
N LYS A 194 -8.33 -27.35 -0.10
CA LYS A 194 -6.86 -27.33 -0.07
C LYS A 194 -6.29 -26.88 1.28
N HIS A 195 -6.90 -25.88 1.92
CA HIS A 195 -6.36 -25.24 3.13
C HIS A 195 -7.20 -25.46 4.39
N SER A 196 -8.47 -25.88 4.29
CA SER A 196 -9.39 -26.04 5.43
C SER A 196 -9.51 -24.79 6.33
N PHE A 197 -9.37 -23.59 5.75
CA PHE A 197 -9.16 -22.33 6.47
C PHE A 197 -10.27 -21.98 7.49
N ASP A 198 -9.89 -21.40 8.62
CA ASP A 198 -10.82 -20.77 9.57
C ASP A 198 -11.36 -19.42 9.06
N LYS A 199 -10.59 -18.73 8.20
CA LYS A 199 -10.98 -17.45 7.59
C LYS A 199 -10.28 -17.24 6.24
N MET A 200 -10.98 -16.66 5.26
CA MET A 200 -10.37 -16.18 4.01
C MET A 200 -10.75 -14.71 3.77
N ILE A 201 -9.76 -13.89 3.39
CA ILE A 201 -9.91 -12.45 3.22
C ILE A 201 -9.62 -12.07 1.77
N TYR A 202 -10.59 -11.44 1.12
CA TYR A 202 -10.46 -10.83 -0.20
C TYR A 202 -10.14 -9.34 -0.04
N VAL A 203 -8.93 -8.91 -0.44
CA VAL A 203 -8.56 -7.49 -0.46
C VAL A 203 -8.71 -6.98 -1.90
N VAL A 204 -9.87 -6.40 -2.22
CA VAL A 204 -10.25 -6.05 -3.60
C VAL A 204 -11.06 -4.74 -3.62
N SER A 205 -10.90 -3.91 -4.65
CA SER A 205 -11.52 -2.58 -4.72
C SER A 205 -13.05 -2.61 -4.54
N ALA A 206 -13.61 -1.56 -3.92
CA ALA A 206 -15.02 -1.39 -3.62
C ALA A 206 -15.94 -1.37 -4.85
N LYS A 207 -15.38 -1.20 -6.07
CA LYS A 207 -16.08 -1.48 -7.33
C LYS A 207 -16.71 -2.89 -7.36
N GLN A 208 -16.13 -3.86 -6.65
CA GLN A 208 -16.57 -5.26 -6.63
C GLN A 208 -17.36 -5.65 -5.37
N ASP A 209 -17.82 -4.67 -4.56
CA ASP A 209 -18.66 -4.94 -3.37
C ASP A 209 -19.88 -5.82 -3.69
N SER A 210 -20.54 -5.59 -4.83
CA SER A 210 -21.68 -6.40 -5.29
C SER A 210 -21.28 -7.82 -5.69
N HIS A 211 -20.16 -7.97 -6.42
CA HIS A 211 -19.63 -9.27 -6.87
C HIS A 211 -19.31 -10.18 -5.69
N PHE A 212 -18.61 -9.70 -4.66
CA PHE A 212 -18.32 -10.52 -3.48
C PHE A 212 -19.57 -10.83 -2.65
N GLN A 213 -20.54 -9.92 -2.58
CA GLN A 213 -21.86 -10.24 -2.01
C GLN A 213 -22.59 -11.34 -2.80
N GLN A 214 -22.51 -11.34 -4.14
CA GLN A 214 -23.05 -12.39 -5.00
C GLN A 214 -22.32 -13.73 -4.78
N VAL A 215 -20.98 -13.76 -4.76
CA VAL A 215 -20.17 -14.98 -4.48
C VAL A 215 -20.54 -15.57 -3.11
N PHE A 216 -20.55 -14.76 -2.05
CA PHE A 216 -20.82 -15.23 -0.69
C PHE A 216 -22.28 -15.70 -0.55
N LYS A 217 -23.23 -15.01 -1.19
CA LYS A 217 -24.65 -15.39 -1.17
C LYS A 217 -24.95 -16.62 -2.02
N ALA A 218 -24.24 -16.85 -3.12
CA ALA A 218 -24.37 -18.07 -3.92
C ALA A 218 -23.98 -19.30 -3.10
N LEU A 219 -22.84 -19.24 -2.41
CA LEU A 219 -22.39 -20.30 -1.49
C LEU A 219 -23.42 -20.59 -0.39
N ASP A 220 -24.00 -19.56 0.23
CA ASP A 220 -25.07 -19.70 1.22
C ASP A 220 -26.31 -20.42 0.64
N LEU A 221 -26.76 -20.06 -0.58
CA LEU A 221 -27.88 -20.74 -1.26
C LEU A 221 -27.56 -22.18 -1.70
N MET A 222 -26.28 -22.49 -1.96
CA MET A 222 -25.78 -23.84 -2.22
C MET A 222 -25.63 -24.68 -0.94
N GLY A 223 -26.08 -24.18 0.22
CA GLY A 223 -25.97 -24.86 1.52
C GLY A 223 -24.57 -24.79 2.16
N GLN A 224 -23.67 -23.96 1.63
CA GLN A 224 -22.31 -23.74 2.14
C GLN A 224 -22.25 -22.53 3.09
N ALA A 225 -23.29 -22.32 3.91
CA ALA A 225 -23.42 -21.17 4.82
C ALA A 225 -22.22 -21.02 5.78
N ASP A 226 -21.75 -22.14 6.37
CA ASP A 226 -20.57 -22.17 7.26
C ASP A 226 -19.25 -21.86 6.54
N LEU A 227 -19.21 -21.96 5.20
CA LEU A 227 -18.07 -21.53 4.39
C LEU A 227 -18.20 -20.04 4.05
N ALA A 228 -19.38 -19.59 3.60
CA ALA A 228 -19.66 -18.19 3.33
C ALA A 228 -19.40 -17.29 4.57
N ALA A 229 -19.77 -17.75 5.77
CA ALA A 229 -19.54 -17.05 7.03
C ALA A 229 -18.06 -16.88 7.43
N ARG A 230 -17.14 -17.64 6.80
CA ARG A 230 -15.67 -17.52 6.98
C ARG A 230 -15.01 -16.59 5.95
N LEU A 231 -15.77 -16.08 4.99
CA LEU A 231 -15.27 -15.15 3.98
C LEU A 231 -15.43 -13.70 4.45
N GLN A 232 -14.45 -12.85 4.17
CA GLN A 232 -14.55 -11.42 4.38
C GLN A 232 -14.00 -10.67 3.16
N HIS A 233 -14.82 -9.79 2.59
CA HIS A 233 -14.34 -8.77 1.63
C HIS A 233 -13.86 -7.55 2.42
N VAL A 234 -12.65 -7.08 2.09
CA VAL A 234 -11.95 -5.94 2.68
C VAL A 234 -11.71 -4.95 1.56
N ASN A 235 -12.69 -4.05 1.40
CA ASN A 235 -12.82 -3.22 0.21
C ASN A 235 -11.99 -1.93 0.27
N PHE A 236 -11.39 -1.52 -0.84
CA PHE A 236 -10.58 -0.30 -0.93
C PHE A 236 -11.03 0.65 -2.05
N GLY A 237 -10.74 1.95 -1.91
CA GLY A 237 -11.18 2.99 -2.83
C GLY A 237 -10.40 3.03 -4.16
N LYS A 238 -10.12 4.25 -4.64
CA LYS A 238 -9.28 4.53 -5.81
C LYS A 238 -8.08 5.38 -5.40
N SER A 239 -6.90 5.06 -5.92
CA SER A 239 -5.78 6.00 -6.00
C SER A 239 -6.00 7.00 -7.15
N GLN A 240 -5.51 8.23 -6.98
CA GLN A 240 -5.58 9.35 -7.92
C GLN A 240 -4.20 10.01 -8.03
N GLY A 241 -3.97 10.87 -9.03
CA GLY A 241 -2.67 11.54 -9.24
C GLY A 241 -1.55 10.66 -9.83
N LEU A 242 -1.79 9.34 -9.96
CA LEU A 242 -0.88 8.40 -10.59
C LEU A 242 -0.86 8.57 -12.11
N CYS A 243 0.24 9.12 -12.64
CA CYS A 243 0.44 9.34 -14.07
C CYS A 243 1.66 8.56 -14.60
N PRO A 244 1.62 8.04 -15.84
CA PRO A 244 2.81 7.50 -16.51
C PRO A 244 3.83 8.62 -16.79
N LYS A 245 5.11 8.24 -16.90
CA LYS A 245 6.15 9.14 -17.39
C LYS A 245 5.81 9.59 -18.83
N PRO A 246 6.07 10.85 -19.22
CA PRO A 246 5.83 11.32 -20.58
C PRO A 246 6.46 10.39 -21.64
N GLY A 247 5.66 9.98 -22.63
CA GLY A 247 6.08 9.05 -23.69
C GLY A 247 5.98 7.55 -23.36
N ALA A 248 5.63 7.15 -22.14
CA ALA A 248 5.37 5.75 -21.81
C ALA A 248 3.94 5.32 -22.21
N SER A 249 3.78 4.13 -22.81
CA SER A 249 2.47 3.56 -23.19
C SER A 249 1.64 2.99 -22.02
N GLY A 250 1.95 3.39 -20.79
CA GLY A 250 1.26 3.00 -19.57
C GLY A 250 2.12 3.18 -18.31
N LEU A 251 1.51 3.04 -17.13
CA LEU A 251 2.17 3.16 -15.83
C LEU A 251 2.41 1.77 -15.23
N LEU A 252 3.66 1.43 -14.93
CA LEU A 252 4.02 0.25 -14.12
C LEU A 252 4.17 0.65 -12.65
N LEU A 253 3.95 -0.29 -11.73
CA LEU A 253 4.17 -0.04 -10.30
C LEU A 253 5.63 0.34 -10.01
N ASP A 254 6.59 -0.30 -10.68
CA ASP A 254 8.01 0.04 -10.56
C ASP A 254 8.33 1.47 -11.04
N ASP A 255 7.61 1.99 -12.05
CA ASP A 255 7.73 3.40 -12.45
C ASP A 255 7.32 4.36 -11.32
N ILE A 256 6.37 3.98 -10.46
CA ILE A 256 5.97 4.75 -9.26
C ILE A 256 7.04 4.66 -8.18
N LEU A 257 7.53 3.45 -7.88
CA LEU A 257 8.57 3.24 -6.86
C LEU A 257 9.87 3.99 -7.21
N ASN A 258 10.26 3.98 -8.49
CA ASN A 258 11.39 4.76 -8.98
C ASN A 258 11.18 6.28 -8.87
N GLN A 259 9.95 6.79 -9.06
CA GLN A 259 9.64 8.21 -8.81
C GLN A 259 9.77 8.56 -7.32
N CYS A 260 9.31 7.69 -6.42
CA CYS A 260 9.49 7.86 -4.97
C CYS A 260 10.97 7.86 -4.58
N GLN A 261 11.78 6.95 -5.14
CA GLN A 261 13.22 6.90 -4.91
C GLN A 261 13.94 8.17 -5.43
N THR A 262 13.59 8.67 -6.62
CA THR A 262 14.17 9.91 -7.18
C THR A 262 13.86 11.12 -6.30
N ALA A 263 12.61 11.34 -5.90
CA ALA A 263 12.26 12.48 -5.06
C ALA A 263 12.94 12.43 -3.69
N VAL A 264 13.12 11.24 -3.10
CA VAL A 264 13.91 11.11 -1.86
C VAL A 264 15.39 11.38 -2.11
N LEU A 265 15.98 10.96 -3.23
CA LEU A 265 17.36 11.31 -3.58
C LEU A 265 17.55 12.83 -3.73
N GLU A 266 16.56 13.54 -4.26
CA GLU A 266 16.56 15.01 -4.35
C GLU A 266 16.42 15.65 -2.96
N PHE A 267 15.52 15.14 -2.10
CA PHE A 267 15.39 15.55 -0.71
C PHE A 267 16.67 15.33 0.12
N MET A 268 17.34 14.18 -0.04
CA MET A 268 18.64 13.87 0.59
C MET A 268 19.79 14.75 0.07
N GLN A 269 19.63 15.40 -1.08
CA GLN A 269 20.61 16.36 -1.62
C GLN A 269 20.38 17.77 -1.08
N SER A 270 19.12 18.19 -0.85
CA SER A 270 18.82 19.47 -0.21
C SER A 270 19.09 19.46 1.30
N HIS A 271 18.99 18.31 1.96
CA HIS A 271 19.26 18.12 3.40
C HIS A 271 20.60 17.39 3.63
N ALA A 272 21.64 17.78 2.90
CA ALA A 272 22.89 17.02 2.79
C ALA A 272 23.62 16.76 4.12
N ASP A 273 23.46 17.65 5.11
CA ASP A 273 24.07 17.53 6.44
C ASP A 273 23.35 16.50 7.33
N ASP A 274 22.01 16.43 7.29
CA ASP A 274 21.23 15.39 7.99
C ASP A 274 21.61 13.98 7.49
N PHE A 275 21.91 13.86 6.19
CA PHE A 275 22.36 12.62 5.55
C PHE A 275 23.88 12.49 5.43
N ALA A 276 24.66 13.29 6.16
CA ALA A 276 26.13 13.21 6.17
C ALA A 276 26.65 11.86 6.70
N GLY A 277 25.87 11.17 7.54
CA GLY A 277 26.17 9.82 8.02
C GLY A 277 25.97 8.71 6.98
N VAL A 278 25.31 8.97 5.85
CA VAL A 278 24.99 7.97 4.82
C VAL A 278 26.05 8.00 3.69
N PRO A 279 26.85 6.93 3.52
CA PRO A 279 27.84 6.83 2.44
C PRO A 279 27.20 7.03 1.06
N PRO A 280 27.81 7.79 0.13
CA PRO A 280 27.26 8.06 -1.19
C PRO A 280 26.77 6.82 -1.96
N GLU A 281 27.44 5.69 -1.78
CA GLU A 281 27.13 4.38 -2.36
C GLU A 281 25.85 3.72 -1.79
N ASP A 282 25.49 3.97 -0.52
CA ASP A 282 24.27 3.45 0.10
C ASP A 282 23.07 4.39 -0.09
N ARG A 283 23.28 5.67 -0.47
CA ARG A 283 22.19 6.66 -0.65
C ARG A 283 21.06 6.19 -1.57
N PRO A 284 21.28 5.53 -2.73
CA PRO A 284 20.20 5.02 -3.58
C PRO A 284 19.31 3.98 -2.88
N LYS A 285 19.90 3.17 -2.00
CA LYS A 285 19.21 2.10 -1.24
C LYS A 285 18.48 2.64 -0.02
N VAL A 286 19.05 3.64 0.65
CA VAL A 286 18.36 4.42 1.70
C VAL A 286 17.15 5.16 1.11
N ALA A 287 17.32 5.83 -0.03
CA ALA A 287 16.25 6.52 -0.73
C ALA A 287 15.13 5.59 -1.22
N ASP A 288 15.45 4.34 -1.61
CA ASP A 288 14.43 3.35 -1.96
C ASP A 288 13.57 2.98 -0.74
N GLY A 289 14.20 2.61 0.38
CA GLY A 289 13.50 2.29 1.63
C GLY A 289 12.65 3.45 2.18
N LEU A 290 13.18 4.67 2.11
CA LEU A 290 12.45 5.90 2.47
C LEU A 290 11.29 6.18 1.49
N GLY A 291 11.49 6.00 0.18
CA GLY A 291 10.47 6.23 -0.84
C GLY A 291 9.30 5.23 -0.75
N LEU A 292 9.63 3.96 -0.48
CA LEU A 292 8.68 2.90 -0.13
C LEU A 292 7.87 3.29 1.13
N THR A 293 8.56 3.73 2.18
CA THR A 293 7.94 4.16 3.45
C THR A 293 7.03 5.38 3.25
N ALA A 294 7.42 6.35 2.40
CA ALA A 294 6.62 7.52 2.06
C ALA A 294 5.32 7.15 1.33
N LEU A 295 5.41 6.32 0.27
CA LEU A 295 4.26 5.84 -0.50
C LEU A 295 3.29 5.03 0.37
N GLN A 296 3.80 4.02 1.07
CA GLN A 296 2.98 3.18 1.94
C GLN A 296 2.33 3.98 3.07
N THR A 297 3.02 4.97 3.65
CA THR A 297 2.43 5.81 4.71
C THR A 297 1.33 6.72 4.19
N GLY A 298 1.54 7.36 3.03
CA GLY A 298 0.54 8.24 2.41
C GLY A 298 -0.77 7.51 2.06
N GLU A 299 -0.67 6.29 1.51
CA GLU A 299 -1.84 5.47 1.19
C GLU A 299 -2.51 4.92 2.47
N LEU A 300 -1.73 4.33 3.39
CA LEU A 300 -2.27 3.63 4.56
C LEU A 300 -2.75 4.54 5.70
N LEU A 301 -2.34 5.83 5.73
CA LEU A 301 -2.84 6.82 6.69
C LEU A 301 -4.31 7.18 6.42
N SER A 302 -4.75 7.08 5.17
CA SER A 302 -6.17 7.23 4.82
C SER A 302 -7.00 6.04 5.31
N LYS A 303 -8.31 6.25 5.50
CA LYS A 303 -9.23 5.11 5.63
C LYS A 303 -9.24 4.35 4.30
N ARG A 304 -9.22 3.02 4.36
CA ARG A 304 -9.11 2.14 3.19
C ARG A 304 -10.23 2.38 2.15
N SER A 305 -11.42 2.78 2.60
CA SER A 305 -12.57 3.13 1.75
C SER A 305 -12.53 4.54 1.13
N GLY A 306 -11.52 5.36 1.45
CA GLY A 306 -11.33 6.69 0.89
C GLY A 306 -10.58 6.68 -0.45
N SER A 307 -10.37 7.85 -1.04
CA SER A 307 -9.46 8.03 -2.17
C SER A 307 -8.08 8.48 -1.68
N PHE A 308 -7.04 7.76 -2.07
CA PHE A 308 -5.66 8.22 -1.93
C PHE A 308 -5.32 9.15 -3.12
N VAL A 309 -4.64 10.26 -2.86
CA VAL A 309 -4.08 11.14 -3.89
C VAL A 309 -2.56 11.01 -3.80
N PHE A 310 -1.95 10.50 -4.86
CA PHE A 310 -0.51 10.44 -5.00
C PHE A 310 0.02 11.86 -5.25
N ASP A 311 0.69 12.41 -4.24
CA ASP A 311 1.35 13.70 -4.29
C ASP A 311 2.77 13.54 -3.75
N LEU A 312 3.71 13.39 -4.69
CA LEU A 312 5.12 13.15 -4.40
C LEU A 312 5.75 14.29 -3.58
N SER A 313 5.27 15.53 -3.76
CA SER A 313 5.78 16.72 -3.07
C SER A 313 5.33 16.83 -1.61
N ASN A 314 4.16 16.27 -1.28
CA ASN A 314 3.66 16.17 0.10
C ASN A 314 4.05 14.85 0.79
N MET A 315 4.35 13.79 0.03
CA MET A 315 4.83 12.52 0.58
C MET A 315 6.29 12.56 1.02
N VAL A 316 7.13 13.37 0.37
CA VAL A 316 8.56 13.52 0.66
C VAL A 316 8.82 14.84 1.41
N GLN A 317 8.25 14.96 2.60
CA GLN A 317 8.50 16.03 3.58
C GLN A 317 8.93 15.41 4.91
N GLN A 318 9.85 16.06 5.62
CA GLN A 318 10.27 15.63 6.96
C GLN A 318 9.18 15.92 8.01
N ASP A 319 8.51 17.06 7.86
CA ASP A 319 7.43 17.51 8.73
C ASP A 319 6.07 16.89 8.38
N GLY A 320 5.13 17.02 9.32
CA GLY A 320 3.77 16.53 9.16
C GLY A 320 3.65 15.00 9.22
N TYR A 321 2.60 14.48 8.61
CA TYR A 321 2.19 13.07 8.76
C TYR A 321 2.72 12.17 7.62
N THR A 322 4.02 12.23 7.39
CA THR A 322 4.72 11.48 6.32
C THR A 322 5.43 10.22 6.84
N GLY A 323 5.86 9.35 5.91
CA GLY A 323 6.72 8.22 6.24
C GLY A 323 8.11 8.63 6.72
N LEU A 324 8.62 9.76 6.23
CA LEU A 324 9.92 10.33 6.62
C LEU A 324 9.88 10.82 8.08
N SER A 325 8.81 11.50 8.49
CA SER A 325 8.56 11.91 9.89
C SER A 325 8.64 10.73 10.87
N LEU A 326 7.98 9.60 10.55
CA LEU A 326 8.04 8.39 11.37
C LEU A 326 9.47 7.81 11.46
N GLN A 327 10.20 7.78 10.35
CA GLN A 327 11.57 7.27 10.31
C GLN A 327 12.55 8.19 11.06
N TYR A 328 12.41 9.51 10.94
CA TYR A 328 13.20 10.52 11.65
C TYR A 328 13.07 10.37 13.17
N TRP A 329 11.84 10.29 13.69
CA TRP A 329 11.61 10.11 15.12
C TRP A 329 12.01 8.74 15.66
N LEU A 330 11.92 7.69 14.83
CA LEU A 330 12.46 6.38 15.17
C LEU A 330 13.98 6.40 15.24
N ASP A 331 14.66 7.06 14.30
CA ASP A 331 16.13 7.15 14.33
C ASP A 331 16.64 7.99 15.49
N ARG A 332 16.04 9.16 15.74
CA ARG A 332 16.30 9.94 16.96
C ARG A 332 16.13 9.09 18.21
N ALA A 333 15.01 8.37 18.36
CA ALA A 333 14.80 7.47 19.50
C ALA A 333 15.86 6.35 19.60
N ARG A 334 16.32 5.77 18.49
CA ARG A 334 17.44 4.81 18.46
C ARG A 334 18.77 5.46 18.85
N SER A 335 19.01 6.71 18.47
CA SER A 335 20.25 7.43 18.76
C SER A 335 20.48 7.62 20.27
N GLU A 336 19.41 7.79 21.04
CA GLU A 336 19.42 7.89 22.52
C GLU A 336 19.52 6.52 23.22
N VAL A 337 19.33 5.41 22.51
CA VAL A 337 19.45 4.04 23.05
C VAL A 337 20.92 3.54 23.11
N LYS A 338 21.88 4.44 22.87
CA LYS A 338 23.34 4.21 22.97
C LYS A 338 23.80 4.19 24.43
N GLY A 339 23.46 3.12 25.17
CA GLY A 339 23.78 2.95 26.59
C GLY A 339 24.10 1.51 27.02
N PRO A 340 24.36 1.28 28.32
CA PRO A 340 24.49 -0.07 28.88
C PRO A 340 23.14 -0.77 28.94
N ASP A 341 23.14 -2.10 28.77
CA ASP A 341 21.93 -2.93 28.73
C ASP A 341 20.99 -2.69 29.95
N LEU A 342 19.72 -2.43 29.66
CA LEU A 342 18.68 -2.22 30.68
C LEU A 342 18.17 -3.55 31.23
N ASP A 343 18.93 -4.11 32.17
CA ASP A 343 18.47 -5.29 32.89
C ASP A 343 17.23 -4.97 33.76
N ARG A 344 16.36 -5.99 33.92
CA ARG A 344 15.09 -5.84 34.64
C ARG A 344 15.27 -5.47 36.12
N SER A 345 16.41 -5.75 36.74
CA SER A 345 16.63 -5.39 38.14
C SER A 345 16.85 -3.88 38.30
N ARG A 346 17.58 -3.23 37.37
CA ARG A 346 17.75 -1.77 37.33
C ARG A 346 16.40 -1.06 37.27
N LEU A 347 15.54 -1.44 36.33
CA LEU A 347 14.19 -0.89 36.19
C LEU A 347 13.36 -1.08 37.46
N MET A 348 13.36 -2.27 38.06
CA MET A 348 12.65 -2.54 39.31
C MET A 348 13.22 -1.82 40.54
N SER A 349 14.42 -1.23 40.43
CA SER A 349 15.10 -0.43 41.46
C SER A 349 15.15 1.07 41.17
N ALA A 350 14.64 1.51 40.02
CA ALA A 350 14.61 2.92 39.63
C ALA A 350 13.62 3.70 40.51
N ASP A 351 13.96 4.95 40.80
CA ASP A 351 13.11 5.86 41.55
C ASP A 351 12.15 6.59 40.59
N TYR A 352 10.89 6.18 40.65
CA TYR A 352 9.84 6.71 39.78
C TYR A 352 9.20 8.01 40.32
N THR A 353 9.57 8.52 41.51
CA THR A 353 8.96 9.77 42.03
C THR A 353 9.40 11.02 41.28
N ILE A 354 10.39 10.94 40.38
CA ILE A 354 10.70 12.06 39.46
C ILE A 354 9.48 12.42 38.58
N PHE A 355 8.59 11.46 38.32
CA PHE A 355 7.33 11.68 37.60
C PHE A 355 6.21 12.31 38.48
N GLU A 356 6.53 12.74 39.70
CA GLU A 356 5.67 13.65 40.50
C GLU A 356 6.03 15.14 40.28
N GLU A 357 7.13 15.44 39.59
CA GLU A 357 7.54 16.82 39.26
C GLU A 357 6.87 17.31 37.96
N ASP A 358 6.34 18.54 37.97
CA ASP A 358 5.64 19.14 36.80
C ASP A 358 6.50 19.18 35.53
N ALA A 359 7.83 19.22 35.66
CA ALA A 359 8.78 19.18 34.55
C ALA A 359 8.65 17.92 33.68
N TYR A 360 8.22 16.78 34.25
CA TYR A 360 8.07 15.51 33.51
C TYR A 360 6.68 15.31 32.90
N ILE A 361 5.77 16.29 32.98
CA ILE A 361 4.42 16.17 32.39
C ILE A 361 4.44 15.75 30.90
N PRO A 362 5.30 16.30 30.01
CA PRO A 362 5.37 15.85 28.61
C PRO A 362 5.76 14.37 28.46
N VAL A 363 6.76 13.92 29.23
CA VAL A 363 7.21 12.52 29.29
C VAL A 363 6.07 11.60 29.77
N ILE A 364 5.30 12.04 30.77
CA ILE A 364 4.15 11.33 31.32
C ILE A 364 3.02 11.22 30.29
N ASP A 365 2.78 12.24 29.47
CA ASP A 365 1.77 12.19 28.40
C ASP A 365 2.18 11.27 27.23
N VAL A 366 3.47 11.20 26.88
CA VAL A 366 3.98 10.15 25.99
C VAL A 366 3.78 8.76 26.61
N LEU A 367 4.16 8.55 27.88
CA LEU A 367 3.95 7.26 28.57
C LEU A 367 2.46 6.85 28.61
N ARG A 368 1.54 7.80 28.81
CA ARG A 368 0.08 7.57 28.73
C ARG A 368 -0.36 7.14 27.33
N VAL A 369 0.29 7.61 26.26
CA VAL A 369 0.05 7.16 24.88
C VAL A 369 0.61 5.75 24.66
N LEU A 370 1.88 5.47 25.04
CA LEU A 370 2.50 4.16 24.86
C LEU A 370 1.69 3.00 25.47
N VAL A 371 1.06 3.21 26.63
CA VAL A 371 0.19 2.21 27.29
C VAL A 371 -1.07 1.86 26.46
N GLN A 372 -1.50 2.70 25.52
CA GLN A 372 -2.66 2.45 24.66
C GLN A 372 -2.36 1.44 23.53
N TRP A 373 -1.08 1.17 23.22
CA TRP A 373 -0.64 0.36 22.07
C TRP A 373 -1.40 -0.97 21.87
N PRO A 374 -1.59 -1.84 22.89
CA PRO A 374 -2.32 -3.11 22.69
C PRO A 374 -3.80 -2.91 22.32
N GLY A 375 -4.41 -1.81 22.76
CA GLY A 375 -5.78 -1.44 22.41
C GLY A 375 -5.90 -0.94 20.98
N ILE A 376 -4.88 -0.23 20.48
CA ILE A 376 -4.78 0.24 19.09
C ILE A 376 -4.61 -0.94 18.13
N VAL A 377 -3.64 -1.83 18.40
CA VAL A 377 -3.43 -3.06 17.61
C VAL A 377 -4.69 -3.92 17.57
N LYS A 378 -5.35 -4.14 18.72
CA LYS A 378 -6.62 -4.88 18.78
C LYS A 378 -7.77 -4.19 18.03
N THR A 379 -7.76 -2.86 17.94
CA THR A 379 -8.76 -2.11 17.18
C THR A 379 -8.50 -2.26 15.68
N SER A 380 -7.27 -2.02 15.22
CA SER A 380 -6.86 -2.17 13.81
C SER A 380 -7.07 -3.61 13.31
N PHE A 381 -6.74 -4.64 14.10
CA PHE A 381 -7.04 -6.04 13.78
C PHE A 381 -8.55 -6.33 13.60
N ARG A 382 -9.41 -5.65 14.36
CA ARG A 382 -10.87 -5.81 14.27
C ARG A 382 -11.48 -5.04 13.09
N THR A 383 -10.96 -3.85 12.76
CA THR A 383 -11.50 -2.99 11.68
C THR A 383 -10.83 -3.22 10.33
N LEU A 384 -9.64 -3.82 10.32
CA LEU A 384 -8.77 -3.97 9.15
C LEU A 384 -8.41 -2.63 8.48
N GLU A 385 -8.13 -1.64 9.32
CA GLU A 385 -7.70 -0.29 8.95
C GLU A 385 -6.28 -0.04 9.48
N SER A 386 -5.31 0.14 8.58
CA SER A 386 -3.91 0.48 8.94
C SER A 386 -3.80 1.90 9.51
N SER A 387 -4.65 2.82 9.06
CA SER A 387 -4.75 4.20 9.55
C SER A 387 -4.95 4.30 11.06
N VAL A 388 -5.63 3.33 11.69
CA VAL A 388 -5.79 3.26 13.15
C VAL A 388 -4.45 3.14 13.88
N VAL A 389 -3.45 2.48 13.29
CA VAL A 389 -2.08 2.43 13.81
C VAL A 389 -1.33 3.72 13.45
N LEU A 390 -1.37 4.16 12.20
CA LEU A 390 -0.59 5.33 11.76
C LEU A 390 -1.03 6.63 12.47
N THR A 391 -2.33 6.90 12.62
CA THR A 391 -2.82 8.04 13.43
C THR A 391 -2.38 7.96 14.89
N TYR A 392 -2.16 6.77 15.44
CA TYR A 392 -1.60 6.60 16.78
C TYR A 392 -0.09 6.87 16.83
N LEU A 393 0.67 6.47 15.79
CA LEU A 393 2.10 6.78 15.71
C LEU A 393 2.36 8.27 15.49
N PHE A 394 1.55 8.95 14.67
CA PHE A 394 1.63 10.41 14.53
C PHE A 394 1.26 11.12 15.83
N ARG A 395 0.21 10.68 16.53
CA ARG A 395 -0.09 11.20 17.88
C ARG A 395 1.02 10.93 18.91
N LEU A 396 1.83 9.89 18.73
CA LEU A 396 3.03 9.68 19.54
C LEU A 396 4.11 10.70 19.15
N VAL A 397 4.42 10.84 17.87
CA VAL A 397 5.36 11.82 17.30
C VAL A 397 5.04 13.26 17.72
N ASP A 398 3.78 13.69 17.66
CA ASP A 398 3.31 15.03 18.05
C ASP A 398 3.65 15.40 19.51
N LEU A 399 3.96 14.41 20.36
CA LEU A 399 4.31 14.58 21.76
C LEU A 399 5.81 14.41 22.06
N LEU A 400 6.61 13.92 21.09
CA LEU A 400 8.03 13.67 21.30
C LEU A 400 8.89 14.93 21.46
N PRO A 401 8.68 16.06 20.75
CA PRO A 401 9.49 17.28 20.94
C PRO A 401 9.50 17.76 22.40
N ALA A 402 8.31 17.99 22.98
CA ALA A 402 8.19 18.46 24.36
C ALA A 402 8.67 17.42 25.39
N ALA A 403 8.65 16.12 25.08
CA ALA A 403 9.25 15.10 25.93
C ALA A 403 10.78 15.01 25.77
N TRP A 404 11.34 15.48 24.65
CA TRP A 404 12.77 15.53 24.38
C TRP A 404 13.46 16.62 25.19
N GLU A 405 12.88 17.84 25.23
CA GLU A 405 13.40 18.99 25.99
C GLU A 405 13.62 18.67 27.48
N VAL A 406 12.76 17.84 28.07
CA VAL A 406 12.88 17.40 29.48
C VAL A 406 14.16 16.58 29.72
N PHE A 407 14.61 15.84 28.71
CA PHE A 407 15.79 14.97 28.77
C PHE A 407 17.07 15.58 28.15
N ASP A 408 16.95 16.66 27.38
CA ASP A 408 18.07 17.52 26.97
C ASP A 408 17.66 19.02 26.99
N PRO A 409 17.71 19.67 28.17
CA PRO A 409 17.43 21.10 28.28
C PRO A 409 18.45 22.01 27.59
N SER A 410 19.54 21.48 27.02
CA SER A 410 20.61 22.29 26.40
C SER A 410 20.28 22.77 24.98
N GLN A 411 19.17 22.31 24.40
CA GLN A 411 18.68 22.73 23.08
C GLN A 411 17.70 23.92 23.12
N GLN A 412 17.36 24.46 24.30
CA GLN A 412 16.43 25.59 24.42
C GLN A 412 16.90 26.80 23.57
N GLY A 413 16.10 27.16 22.56
CA GLY A 413 16.28 28.37 21.75
C GLY A 413 17.19 28.25 20.52
N LYS A 414 17.33 27.06 19.91
CA LYS A 414 18.07 26.92 18.63
C LYS A 414 17.20 26.89 17.37
N GLU A 415 15.94 26.50 17.46
CA GLU A 415 15.05 26.42 16.29
C GLU A 415 14.52 27.80 15.85
N ASP A 416 14.79 28.86 16.62
CA ASP A 416 14.37 30.24 16.34
C ASP A 416 15.42 31.08 15.54
N GLU A 417 16.69 30.66 15.40
CA GLU A 417 17.74 31.49 14.78
C GLU A 417 17.88 31.34 13.24
N ASP A 418 17.50 30.19 12.66
CA ASP A 418 17.59 29.93 11.20
C ASP A 418 16.35 30.43 10.41
N GLY A 419 15.63 31.43 10.93
CA GLY A 419 14.34 31.90 10.42
C GLY A 419 14.24 33.37 9.97
N GLU A 420 15.18 34.26 10.29
CA GLU A 420 15.09 35.70 9.98
C GLU A 420 15.78 36.11 8.67
N ASN A 421 15.15 35.82 7.52
CA ASN A 421 15.37 36.56 6.27
C ASN A 421 14.27 37.62 6.10
N ASP A 422 14.46 38.78 6.76
CA ASP A 422 13.51 39.89 6.80
C ASP A 422 13.50 40.68 5.47
N GLU A 423 12.83 40.15 4.43
CA GLU A 423 12.59 40.90 3.19
C GLU A 423 11.63 42.07 3.45
N GLN A 424 12.21 43.29 3.41
CA GLN A 424 11.56 44.56 3.72
C GLN A 424 10.46 44.93 2.70
N VAL A 425 9.23 44.46 2.95
CA VAL A 425 8.03 44.84 2.17
C VAL A 425 7.23 45.92 2.90
N ASP A 426 7.17 47.10 2.29
CA ASP A 426 6.53 48.30 2.85
C ASP A 426 5.00 48.18 2.96
N GLY A 427 4.48 48.28 4.18
CA GLY A 427 3.20 48.92 4.49
C GLY A 427 1.88 48.17 4.20
N LEU A 428 1.25 47.66 5.27
CA LEU A 428 -0.12 48.04 5.69
C LEU A 428 -0.47 47.38 7.05
N GLY A 429 -0.07 48.02 8.15
CA GLY A 429 -0.25 47.44 9.50
C GLY A 429 -1.64 47.60 10.09
N VAL A 430 -2.19 46.54 10.68
CA VAL A 430 -3.26 46.58 11.69
C VAL A 430 -2.96 45.57 12.80
N THR A 431 -2.53 46.06 13.96
CA THR A 431 -2.49 45.28 15.21
C THR A 431 -3.89 45.09 15.78
N VAL A 432 -4.24 43.86 16.20
CA VAL A 432 -5.44 43.59 17.01
C VAL A 432 -5.06 42.72 18.22
N ASP A 433 -5.53 43.12 19.39
CA ASP A 433 -5.17 42.55 20.70
C ASP A 433 -6.07 41.37 21.11
N ARG A 434 -5.60 40.51 22.03
CA ARG A 434 -6.33 39.34 22.56
C ARG A 434 -7.16 39.71 23.79
N THR A 435 -8.34 40.30 23.61
CA THR A 435 -9.35 40.36 24.70
C THR A 435 -10.82 40.43 24.25
N GLU A 436 -11.70 40.03 25.17
CA GLU A 436 -13.16 40.24 25.21
C GLU A 436 -14.04 39.73 24.04
N TRP A 437 -14.75 38.63 24.31
CA TRP A 437 -15.89 38.18 23.52
C TRP A 437 -17.19 38.46 24.30
N GLY A 438 -18.00 39.41 23.83
CA GLY A 438 -19.24 39.79 24.52
C GLY A 438 -20.27 40.47 23.62
N SER A 439 -21.34 39.72 23.29
CA SER A 439 -22.68 40.17 22.83
C SER A 439 -22.75 41.29 21.75
N ASN A 440 -23.45 41.15 20.61
CA ASN A 440 -24.87 40.79 20.53
C ASN A 440 -25.35 40.81 19.04
N LYS A 441 -26.15 39.82 18.63
CA LYS A 441 -27.18 39.82 17.54
C LYS A 441 -26.99 40.63 16.24
N GLY A 442 -27.05 39.90 15.10
CA GLY A 442 -27.33 40.42 13.76
C GLY A 442 -27.53 39.25 12.78
N GLU A 443 -28.42 39.39 11.80
CA GLU A 443 -29.02 38.27 11.03
C GLU A 443 -29.13 38.65 9.54
N SER A 444 -28.99 37.78 8.53
CA SER A 444 -28.63 36.34 8.42
C SER A 444 -28.16 36.08 6.95
N SER A 445 -27.96 34.91 6.33
CA SER A 445 -28.28 33.47 6.58
C SER A 445 -27.40 32.53 5.72
N SER A 446 -27.50 31.20 5.92
CA SER A 446 -27.15 30.08 5.01
C SER A 446 -25.72 29.91 4.46
N ASP A 447 -25.15 28.72 4.31
CA ASP A 447 -25.27 27.44 5.03
C ASP A 447 -24.11 26.53 4.58
N ALA A 448 -23.03 26.45 5.37
CA ALA A 448 -21.91 25.53 5.13
C ALA A 448 -21.36 25.07 6.49
N LYS A 449 -21.14 23.77 6.68
CA LYS A 449 -20.76 23.17 7.97
C LYS A 449 -19.40 22.46 7.89
N PRO A 450 -18.36 22.94 8.59
CA PRO A 450 -17.18 22.16 8.90
C PRO A 450 -17.50 20.98 9.83
N MET A 451 -16.60 19.99 9.87
CA MET A 451 -16.72 18.81 10.73
C MET A 451 -16.60 19.17 12.22
N GLN A 452 -17.44 18.56 13.06
CA GLN A 452 -17.33 18.71 14.53
C GLN A 452 -16.24 17.81 15.11
N THR A 453 -15.45 18.38 16.03
CA THR A 453 -14.44 17.65 16.82
C THR A 453 -15.09 16.71 17.82
N TRP A 454 -14.64 15.45 17.86
CA TRP A 454 -15.17 14.41 18.74
C TRP A 454 -14.36 14.30 20.05
N THR A 455 -14.69 15.14 21.03
CA THR A 455 -14.14 15.08 22.39
C THR A 455 -15.21 15.13 23.47
N ASN A 456 -15.96 14.02 23.66
CA ASN A 456 -16.62 13.67 24.94
C ASN A 456 -17.25 12.27 24.90
N ASN A 457 -16.78 11.35 25.76
CA ASN A 457 -17.57 10.35 26.54
C ASN A 457 -16.75 9.11 26.96
N LEU A 458 -15.86 9.26 27.94
CA LEU A 458 -15.41 8.15 28.80
C LEU A 458 -15.28 8.62 30.25
N ARG A 459 -16.40 8.61 31.00
CA ARG A 459 -16.41 8.90 32.44
C ARG A 459 -17.06 7.73 33.18
N ALA A 460 -16.23 6.83 33.73
CA ALA A 460 -16.71 5.66 34.44
C ALA A 460 -17.38 6.04 35.79
N PRO A 461 -18.55 5.47 36.13
CA PRO A 461 -19.18 5.69 37.43
C PRO A 461 -18.46 4.90 38.54
N ARG A 462 -18.35 5.50 39.72
CA ARG A 462 -17.87 4.81 40.93
C ARG A 462 -18.98 3.95 41.55
N SER A 463 -18.59 2.86 42.20
CA SER A 463 -19.48 1.97 42.94
C SER A 463 -19.72 2.42 44.38
N GLN A 464 -20.98 2.41 44.79
CA GLN A 464 -21.48 2.11 46.13
C GLN A 464 -22.87 1.49 45.93
N GLY A 465 -23.25 0.51 46.74
CA GLY A 465 -24.45 -0.29 46.50
C GLY A 465 -25.34 -0.42 47.72
N ASP A 466 -26.51 -1.02 47.51
CA ASP A 466 -27.25 -1.75 48.55
C ASP A 466 -28.17 -2.79 47.90
N ALA A 467 -28.60 -3.79 48.65
CA ALA A 467 -29.15 -5.04 48.11
C ALA A 467 -30.68 -5.17 48.16
N LYS A 468 -31.26 -5.95 47.23
CA LYS A 468 -32.35 -6.93 47.49
C LYS A 468 -32.65 -7.85 46.30
N GLU A 469 -33.26 -9.00 46.60
CA GLU A 469 -33.56 -10.10 45.67
C GLU A 469 -34.90 -9.92 44.93
N ASN A 470 -35.01 -10.41 43.69
CA ASN A 470 -35.72 -11.69 43.42
C ASN A 470 -35.82 -12.07 41.92
N ASP A 471 -35.58 -13.36 41.67
CA ASP A 471 -36.02 -14.28 40.60
C ASP A 471 -35.81 -13.95 39.07
N PRO A 472 -35.62 -14.97 38.21
CA PRO A 472 -35.24 -14.79 36.79
C PRO A 472 -36.32 -15.19 35.77
N LYS A 473 -36.25 -14.66 34.53
CA LYS A 473 -36.39 -15.45 33.26
C LYS A 473 -36.30 -14.66 31.93
N LEU A 474 -35.91 -15.41 30.90
CA LEU A 474 -36.20 -15.30 29.45
C LEU A 474 -35.49 -14.24 28.57
N ASP A 475 -34.91 -14.78 27.49
CA ASP A 475 -34.97 -14.39 26.08
C ASP A 475 -34.60 -12.96 25.64
N GLY A 476 -33.32 -12.82 25.27
CA GLY A 476 -32.91 -12.58 23.87
C GLY A 476 -33.67 -11.56 23.02
N PHE A 477 -32.98 -10.47 22.66
CA PHE A 477 -33.24 -9.70 21.44
C PHE A 477 -31.93 -9.37 20.71
N MET A 478 -31.94 -9.53 19.40
CA MET A 478 -30.88 -9.06 18.48
C MET A 478 -31.55 -8.30 17.32
N THR A 479 -30.74 -7.58 16.54
CA THR A 479 -31.06 -6.84 15.30
C THR A 479 -31.66 -5.43 15.45
N LYS A 480 -31.35 -4.64 14.41
CA LYS A 480 -31.69 -3.23 14.15
C LYS A 480 -30.92 -2.21 15.02
N GLU A 481 -30.59 -1.03 14.49
CA GLU A 481 -31.12 -0.40 13.26
C GLU A 481 -30.04 0.38 12.49
N TYR A 482 -30.02 0.21 11.16
CA TYR A 482 -29.66 1.27 10.22
C TYR A 482 -30.42 1.04 8.91
N ARG A 483 -30.96 2.12 8.35
CA ARG A 483 -31.86 2.14 7.20
C ARG A 483 -31.77 3.52 6.56
N ASN A 484 -31.69 3.59 5.24
CA ASN A 484 -32.10 4.74 4.44
C ASN A 484 -32.30 4.29 2.99
N ASP A 485 -33.56 4.04 2.68
CA ASP A 485 -34.30 4.51 1.51
C ASP A 485 -33.58 4.61 0.15
N ALA A 486 -34.07 3.80 -0.80
CA ALA A 486 -33.71 3.87 -2.21
C ALA A 486 -34.54 4.93 -2.96
N HIS A 487 -33.95 5.49 -4.01
CA HIS A 487 -34.70 6.07 -5.12
C HIS A 487 -34.65 5.12 -6.33
N ASP A 488 -35.77 5.01 -7.04
CA ASP A 488 -36.06 3.97 -8.03
C ASP A 488 -36.18 4.57 -9.43
N SER A 489 -35.36 4.10 -10.39
CA SER A 489 -35.81 3.85 -11.78
C SER A 489 -34.70 3.30 -12.70
N ARG A 490 -35.12 2.39 -13.60
CA ARG A 490 -34.51 1.92 -14.86
C ARG A 490 -33.46 0.79 -14.83
N ASP A 491 -33.73 -0.16 -15.72
CA ASP A 491 -33.04 -1.43 -15.96
C ASP A 491 -31.94 -1.33 -17.05
N GLU A 492 -31.37 -2.47 -17.46
CA GLU A 492 -30.39 -2.67 -18.55
C GLU A 492 -28.97 -2.09 -18.35
N ALA A 493 -28.21 -2.58 -17.35
CA ALA A 493 -26.82 -2.14 -17.13
C ALA A 493 -25.82 -3.15 -16.48
N GLU A 494 -25.86 -4.46 -16.78
CA GLU A 494 -24.86 -5.42 -16.25
C GLU A 494 -23.72 -5.81 -17.23
N SER A 495 -23.85 -5.58 -18.55
CA SER A 495 -22.71 -5.67 -19.49
C SER A 495 -21.88 -4.38 -19.55
N THR A 496 -22.53 -3.23 -19.35
CA THR A 496 -21.95 -1.89 -19.57
C THR A 496 -21.15 -1.35 -18.39
N ALA A 497 -21.15 -2.01 -17.23
CA ALA A 497 -20.40 -1.58 -16.04
C ALA A 497 -18.87 -1.80 -16.13
N LEU A 498 -18.41 -2.63 -17.07
CA LEU A 498 -16.99 -2.81 -17.40
C LEU A 498 -16.56 -1.92 -18.58
N ASP A 499 -17.32 -1.92 -19.68
CA ASP A 499 -17.05 -1.03 -20.83
C ASP A 499 -17.17 0.46 -20.46
N GLY A 500 -18.08 0.83 -19.55
CA GLY A 500 -18.24 2.19 -19.03
C GLY A 500 -17.02 2.71 -18.25
N GLN A 501 -16.15 1.83 -17.76
CA GLN A 501 -14.87 2.26 -17.16
C GLN A 501 -13.88 2.70 -18.23
N LEU A 502 -13.90 2.06 -19.41
CA LEU A 502 -13.02 2.39 -20.53
C LEU A 502 -13.35 3.76 -21.12
N GLN A 503 -14.64 4.13 -21.15
CA GLN A 503 -15.07 5.39 -21.73
C GLN A 503 -14.70 6.60 -20.85
N GLN A 504 -14.78 6.49 -19.52
CA GLN A 504 -14.42 7.57 -18.60
C GLN A 504 -12.89 7.74 -18.42
N GLU A 505 -12.10 6.70 -18.70
CA GLU A 505 -10.64 6.82 -18.81
C GLU A 505 -10.21 7.61 -20.06
N ALA A 506 -10.95 7.48 -21.18
CA ALA A 506 -10.67 8.21 -22.41
C ALA A 506 -11.04 9.71 -22.34
N GLU A 507 -12.12 10.07 -21.65
CA GLU A 507 -12.57 11.46 -21.49
C GLU A 507 -11.58 12.31 -20.65
N ASN A 508 -10.89 11.70 -19.68
CA ASN A 508 -9.82 12.39 -18.94
C ASN A 508 -8.55 12.60 -19.80
N HIS A 509 -8.30 11.75 -20.79
CA HIS A 509 -7.11 11.85 -21.64
C HIS A 509 -7.23 12.96 -22.69
N THR A 510 -8.44 13.27 -23.16
CA THR A 510 -8.68 14.34 -24.17
C THR A 510 -8.78 15.74 -23.58
N LEU A 511 -8.92 15.89 -22.26
CA LEU A 511 -8.94 17.18 -21.57
C LEU A 511 -7.54 17.72 -21.20
N ALA A 512 -6.49 16.94 -21.39
CA ALA A 512 -5.11 17.35 -21.12
C ALA A 512 -4.44 18.08 -22.31
N ASP A 513 -4.78 17.71 -23.55
CA ASP A 513 -4.15 18.24 -24.77
C ASP A 513 -4.88 19.45 -25.39
N SER A 514 -6.00 19.90 -24.80
CA SER A 514 -6.86 20.92 -25.41
C SER A 514 -6.53 22.37 -25.03
N ASP A 515 -5.31 22.66 -24.57
CA ASP A 515 -4.94 24.02 -24.16
C ASP A 515 -3.45 24.34 -24.42
N HIS A 516 -3.06 24.54 -25.68
CA HIS A 516 -2.05 25.52 -26.15
C HIS A 516 -1.73 25.40 -27.67
N HIS A 517 -2.59 25.92 -28.55
CA HIS A 517 -2.18 26.22 -29.94
C HIS A 517 -2.93 27.40 -30.59
N ALA A 518 -2.26 28.57 -30.63
CA ALA A 518 -2.68 29.74 -31.40
C ALA A 518 -1.45 30.60 -31.75
N GLY A 519 -0.80 30.35 -32.90
CA GLY A 519 0.40 31.10 -33.28
C GLY A 519 1.18 30.55 -34.49
N ALA A 520 0.61 30.61 -35.69
CA ALA A 520 1.41 30.59 -36.94
C ALA A 520 2.21 31.92 -37.05
N ILE A 521 3.20 32.14 -37.94
CA ILE A 521 3.47 31.69 -39.31
C ILE A 521 5.00 31.74 -39.56
N GLY A 522 5.58 30.89 -40.41
CA GLY A 522 6.97 31.07 -40.90
C GLY A 522 7.42 30.02 -41.93
N GLU A 523 7.68 30.44 -43.16
CA GLU A 523 8.03 29.57 -44.29
C GLU A 523 9.56 29.31 -44.44
N ALA A 524 9.90 28.41 -45.38
CA ALA A 524 11.15 28.35 -46.16
C ALA A 524 12.38 27.57 -45.63
N GLU A 525 12.40 26.27 -45.96
CA GLU A 525 13.32 25.63 -46.94
C GLU A 525 14.88 25.73 -46.88
N GLN A 526 15.50 24.66 -47.41
CA GLN A 526 16.88 24.53 -47.95
C GLN A 526 18.10 24.42 -47.00
N GLY A 527 18.73 23.23 -47.04
CA GLY A 527 20.11 23.12 -47.53
C GLY A 527 21.20 22.67 -46.53
N PRO A 528 21.98 21.61 -46.82
CA PRO A 528 23.12 21.18 -46.00
C PRO A 528 24.49 21.64 -46.55
N MET A 529 25.51 21.69 -45.69
CA MET A 529 26.93 21.46 -46.09
C MET A 529 27.74 20.81 -44.95
N ASP A 530 28.17 19.58 -45.21
CA ASP A 530 29.57 19.08 -45.25
C ASP A 530 30.68 19.62 -44.31
N GLU A 531 31.56 18.66 -43.95
CA GLU A 531 33.03 18.77 -43.82
C GLU A 531 33.65 19.54 -42.61
N ASN A 532 34.84 19.19 -42.06
CA ASN A 532 35.73 18.04 -42.34
C ASN A 532 36.70 17.69 -41.16
N HIS A 533 37.37 16.53 -41.29
CA HIS A 533 38.71 16.13 -40.79
C HIS A 533 39.19 16.34 -39.34
N GLY A 534 39.79 15.25 -38.80
CA GLY A 534 40.76 15.26 -37.68
C GLY A 534 41.12 13.82 -37.29
N ASN A 535 42.36 13.37 -37.54
CA ASN A 535 42.82 11.98 -37.36
C ASN A 535 44.32 11.95 -36.99
N VAL A 536 44.85 10.76 -36.64
CA VAL A 536 46.26 10.42 -36.35
C VAL A 536 46.67 10.75 -34.90
N ASP A 537 46.85 9.78 -33.99
CA ASP A 537 47.96 8.78 -33.81
C ASP A 537 49.25 9.47 -33.25
N ASP A 538 50.19 8.86 -32.49
CA ASP A 538 50.45 7.44 -32.14
C ASP A 538 51.38 7.32 -30.89
N ASP A 539 51.81 6.09 -30.54
CA ASP A 539 53.08 5.67 -29.89
C ASP A 539 53.40 5.89 -28.35
N ASP A 540 53.43 4.75 -27.62
CA ASP A 540 54.63 4.09 -27.01
C ASP A 540 55.11 4.17 -25.52
N ASP A 541 55.49 2.94 -25.08
CA ASP A 541 56.62 2.44 -24.26
C ASP A 541 56.66 2.33 -22.69
N ASP A 542 56.77 1.05 -22.28
CA ASP A 542 57.78 0.41 -21.40
C ASP A 542 57.61 0.13 -19.86
N ASP A 543 57.56 -1.18 -19.58
CA ASP A 543 58.44 -2.00 -18.71
C ASP A 543 58.26 -2.16 -17.17
N ASP A 544 57.58 -3.27 -16.82
CA ASP A 544 58.15 -4.54 -16.29
C ASP A 544 58.54 -4.84 -14.80
N ASP A 545 58.44 -6.16 -14.55
CA ASP A 545 59.21 -7.08 -13.66
C ASP A 545 58.93 -7.27 -12.14
N ASP A 546 57.84 -8.01 -11.86
CA ASP A 546 57.81 -9.46 -11.48
C ASP A 546 58.47 -10.04 -10.18
N ASN A 547 57.91 -11.19 -9.76
CA ASN A 547 58.44 -12.34 -8.98
C ASN A 547 58.52 -12.40 -7.42
N ASN A 548 57.44 -12.92 -6.80
CA ASN A 548 57.29 -14.35 -6.35
C ASN A 548 58.07 -14.96 -5.12
N LEU A 549 57.50 -16.09 -4.64
CA LEU A 549 58.00 -17.19 -3.78
C LEU A 549 57.81 -17.21 -2.24
N GLU A 550 56.87 -18.08 -1.85
CA GLU A 550 56.89 -19.14 -0.80
C GLU A 550 57.89 -19.12 0.39
N GLY A 551 57.41 -19.53 1.59
CA GLY A 551 58.31 -19.83 2.73
C GLY A 551 57.64 -20.40 4.00
N THR A 552 57.51 -21.73 4.09
CA THR A 552 56.94 -22.46 5.25
C THR A 552 57.71 -22.30 6.58
N GLY A 553 57.02 -22.31 7.74
CA GLY A 553 57.69 -22.51 9.04
C GLY A 553 56.78 -22.65 10.27
N LYS A 554 56.88 -23.77 11.00
CA LYS A 554 56.35 -23.94 12.37
C LYS A 554 57.53 -24.07 13.34
N ASP A 555 57.43 -23.52 14.55
CA ASP A 555 57.72 -24.32 15.76
C ASP A 555 57.09 -23.74 17.05
N LYS A 556 57.25 -24.45 18.18
CA LYS A 556 56.68 -24.16 19.50
C LYS A 556 57.78 -23.77 20.50
N GLY A 557 57.58 -22.70 21.27
CA GLY A 557 58.48 -22.27 22.36
C GLY A 557 57.77 -22.11 23.70
N LYS A 558 58.23 -22.80 24.76
CA LYS A 558 57.61 -22.75 26.10
C LYS A 558 58.08 -21.55 26.94
N ALA A 559 57.10 -20.83 27.47
CA ALA A 559 56.97 -20.30 28.84
C ALA A 559 58.21 -20.02 29.71
N LYS A 560 58.22 -18.81 30.31
CA LYS A 560 58.71 -18.60 31.69
C LYS A 560 58.07 -17.35 32.33
N ALA A 561 57.79 -17.41 33.64
CA ALA A 561 57.50 -16.25 34.50
C ALA A 561 58.78 -15.81 35.26
N PRO A 562 58.83 -14.56 35.76
CA PRO A 562 58.57 -14.25 37.18
C PRO A 562 57.33 -13.34 37.34
N GLU A 563 56.55 -13.36 38.43
CA GLU A 563 56.84 -13.00 39.84
C GLU A 563 57.15 -11.50 40.06
N ASP A 564 56.06 -10.80 40.40
CA ASP A 564 55.87 -9.81 41.46
C ASP A 564 56.83 -8.59 41.59
N ALA A 565 56.26 -7.41 41.33
CA ALA A 565 56.59 -6.16 42.02
C ALA A 565 55.34 -5.28 42.12
N ASP A 566 54.83 -5.06 43.34
CA ASP A 566 53.80 -4.05 43.61
C ASP A 566 54.40 -2.64 43.42
N GLU A 567 53.84 -1.84 42.51
CA GLU A 567 53.96 -0.37 42.65
C GLU A 567 52.65 0.36 42.31
N ASN A 568 52.08 0.94 43.36
CA ASN A 568 50.78 1.58 43.45
C ASN A 568 50.59 2.71 42.42
N SER A 569 49.87 2.43 41.33
CA SER A 569 49.34 3.45 40.42
C SER A 569 47.81 3.48 40.49
N SER A 570 47.27 4.54 41.09
CA SER A 570 45.83 4.74 41.24
C SER A 570 45.19 5.20 39.92
N SER A 571 45.01 4.27 38.98
CA SER A 571 44.19 4.52 37.79
C SER A 571 42.73 4.72 38.21
N SER A 572 42.29 5.97 38.28
CA SER A 572 40.90 6.32 38.57
C SER A 572 40.01 5.89 37.40
N SER A 573 39.50 4.66 37.47
CA SER A 573 38.46 4.17 36.56
C SER A 573 37.20 5.00 36.77
N SER A 574 36.98 5.98 35.90
CA SER A 574 35.76 6.80 35.86
C SER A 574 34.61 5.97 35.30
N SER A 575 34.15 4.98 36.06
CA SER A 575 32.83 4.39 35.88
C SER A 575 31.80 5.48 36.11
N SER A 576 31.24 6.04 35.04
CA SER A 576 30.12 6.97 35.14
C SER A 576 28.98 6.25 35.87
N SER A 577 28.63 6.76 37.04
CA SER A 577 27.50 6.25 37.82
C SER A 577 26.22 6.67 37.09
N THR A 578 25.72 5.80 36.21
CA THR A 578 24.46 5.98 35.49
C THR A 578 23.37 6.42 36.47
N THR A 579 22.89 7.65 36.31
CA THR A 579 21.94 8.26 37.25
C THR A 579 20.55 7.65 37.07
N ASN A 580 19.67 7.89 38.04
CA ASN A 580 18.28 7.47 37.91
C ASN A 580 17.58 8.12 36.69
N ALA A 581 17.94 9.38 36.38
CA ALA A 581 17.45 10.06 35.19
C ALA A 581 17.96 9.38 33.90
N ASP A 582 19.24 8.99 33.83
CA ASP A 582 19.79 8.29 32.67
C ASP A 582 19.11 6.92 32.44
N ILE A 583 18.86 6.16 33.51
CA ILE A 583 18.14 4.87 33.46
C ILE A 583 16.74 5.06 32.88
N LEU A 584 16.01 6.09 33.33
CA LEU A 584 14.64 6.35 32.90
C LEU A 584 14.56 7.03 31.52
N LYS A 585 15.52 7.88 31.14
CA LYS A 585 15.70 8.41 29.78
C LYS A 585 15.90 7.26 28.79
N LEU A 586 16.87 6.38 29.07
CA LEU A 586 17.20 5.23 28.22
C LEU A 586 16.00 4.27 28.07
N ALA A 587 15.29 4.01 29.16
CA ALA A 587 14.10 3.15 29.16
C ALA A 587 12.93 3.79 28.39
N PHE A 588 12.77 5.11 28.48
CA PHE A 588 11.76 5.87 27.74
C PHE A 588 11.99 5.79 26.22
N PHE A 589 13.19 6.13 25.75
CA PHE A 589 13.50 6.09 24.31
C PHE A 589 13.53 4.66 23.75
N GLN A 590 13.96 3.67 24.53
CA GLN A 590 13.81 2.26 24.16
C GLN A 590 12.34 1.87 23.96
N CYS A 591 11.42 2.33 24.83
CA CYS A 591 9.99 2.06 24.67
C CYS A 591 9.37 2.83 23.48
N VAL A 592 9.75 4.09 23.27
CA VAL A 592 9.29 4.90 22.11
C VAL A 592 9.73 4.26 20.80
N GLY A 593 11.04 3.99 20.64
CA GLY A 593 11.59 3.37 19.43
C GLY A 593 10.99 1.99 19.17
N GLN A 594 10.82 1.17 20.22
CA GLN A 594 10.20 -0.15 20.08
C GLN A 594 8.72 -0.08 19.64
N VAL A 595 7.96 0.94 20.07
CA VAL A 595 6.57 1.15 19.65
C VAL A 595 6.47 1.75 18.25
N LEU A 596 7.36 2.68 17.87
CA LEU A 596 7.45 3.18 16.49
C LEU A 596 7.81 2.06 15.51
N GLU A 597 8.86 1.28 15.79
CA GLU A 597 9.32 0.18 14.94
C GLU A 597 8.28 -0.94 14.79
N ASN A 598 7.62 -1.34 15.88
CA ASN A 598 6.50 -2.30 15.83
C ASN A 598 5.26 -1.70 15.15
N GLY A 599 5.04 -0.39 15.31
CA GLY A 599 3.99 0.36 14.65
C GLY A 599 4.11 0.34 13.13
N MET A 600 5.29 0.68 12.64
CA MET A 600 5.64 0.64 11.23
C MET A 600 5.50 -0.79 10.68
N ARG A 601 6.16 -1.77 11.31
CA ARG A 601 6.14 -3.17 10.83
C ARG A 601 4.75 -3.81 10.85
N ILE A 602 3.87 -3.51 11.81
CA ILE A 602 2.58 -4.23 11.89
C ILE A 602 1.62 -3.89 10.72
N VAL A 603 1.79 -2.71 10.11
CA VAL A 603 1.05 -2.25 8.92
C VAL A 603 1.79 -2.47 7.59
N GLY A 604 3.05 -2.92 7.63
CA GLY A 604 3.84 -3.27 6.44
C GLY A 604 4.97 -2.29 6.07
N LEU A 605 5.12 -1.17 6.80
CA LEU A 605 6.29 -0.30 6.63
C LEU A 605 7.54 -1.03 7.15
N VAL A 606 8.64 -1.00 6.39
CA VAL A 606 9.93 -1.53 6.82
C VAL A 606 10.86 -0.37 7.17
N PRO A 607 11.14 -0.12 8.47
CA PRO A 607 12.03 0.96 8.87
C PRO A 607 13.42 0.78 8.29
N VAL A 608 13.98 1.87 7.79
CA VAL A 608 15.37 1.94 7.33
C VAL A 608 16.30 1.69 8.53
N PRO A 609 17.44 1.00 8.35
CA PRO A 609 18.48 0.91 9.38
C PRO A 609 18.96 2.28 9.87
N ALA A 610 19.58 2.27 11.05
CA ALA A 610 20.38 3.38 11.61
C ALA A 610 21.87 3.13 11.38
#